data_AF-A0A959WHD4-F1
#
_entry.id   AF-A0A959WHD4-F1
#
_cell.length_a   1.000
_cell.length_b   1.000
_cell.length_c   1.000
_cell.angle_alpha   90.00
_cell.angle_beta   90.00
_cell.angle_gamma   90.00
#
_symmetry.space_group_name_H-M   'P 1'
#
loop_
_entity.id
_entity.type
_entity.pdbx_description
1 polymer ?
#
loop_
_entity_poly.entity_id
_entity_poly.type
_entity_poly.pdbx_seq_one_letter_code
_entity_poly.pdbx_strand_id
1 'polypeptide(L)'
;MNRVRNSVFALLTTLFVLVAPAAAMAADGVGTAGRVDDRYITFFCFGVIAFFAILVTVLSLIQGRLDAKKDQRRHDLDRFNS
;
A
#
# COMPACT_ATOMS: atom_id res chain seq x y z
N MET A 1 16.50 10.88 -3.70
CA MET A 1 15.81 10.45 -2.45
C MET A 1 14.49 9.72 -2.69
N ASN A 2 13.55 10.25 -3.48
CA ASN A 2 12.22 9.63 -3.66
C ASN A 2 12.25 8.25 -4.37
N ARG A 3 13.16 8.04 -5.33
CA ARG A 3 13.30 6.74 -6.01
C ARG A 3 13.81 5.65 -5.07
N VAL A 4 14.88 5.92 -4.31
CA VAL A 4 15.42 5.00 -3.31
C VAL A 4 14.39 4.70 -2.22
N ARG A 5 13.67 5.72 -1.72
CA ARG A 5 12.58 5.52 -0.76
C ARG A 5 11.46 4.64 -1.31
N ASN A 6 11.03 4.86 -2.55
CA ASN A 6 9.98 4.05 -3.18
C ASN A 6 10.46 2.61 -3.45
N SER A 7 11.72 2.42 -3.84
CA SER A 7 12.31 1.09 -4.03
C SER A 7 12.46 0.34 -2.71
N VAL A 8 12.86 1.00 -1.63
CA VAL A 8 12.92 0.41 -0.28
C VAL A 8 11.51 0.05 0.20
N PHE A 9 10.52 0.92 -0.03
CA PHE A 9 9.14 0.62 0.30
C PHE A 9 8.65 -0.61 -0.46
N ALA A 10 8.86 -0.68 -1.79
CA ALA A 10 8.48 -1.82 -2.61
C ALA A 10 9.18 -3.13 -2.19
N LEU A 11 10.46 -3.06 -1.81
CA LEU A 11 11.21 -4.20 -1.31
C LEU A 11 10.61 -4.72 0.01
N LEU A 12 10.33 -3.81 0.96
CA LEU A 12 9.74 -4.15 2.25
C LEU A 12 8.34 -4.75 2.09
N THR A 13 7.51 -4.20 1.19
CA THR A 13 6.19 -4.77 0.90
C THR A 13 6.30 -6.17 0.30
N THR A 14 7.24 -6.38 -0.62
CA THR A 14 7.47 -7.69 -1.24
C THR A 14 7.94 -8.73 -0.21
N LEU A 15 8.88 -8.35 0.66
CA LEU A 15 9.37 -9.21 1.74
C LEU A 15 8.26 -9.55 2.74
N PHE A 16 7.41 -8.59 3.10
CA PHE A 16 6.27 -8.82 3.99
C PHE A 16 5.26 -9.81 3.39
N VAL A 17 4.93 -9.67 2.11
CA VAL A 17 4.02 -10.58 1.39
C VAL A 17 4.60 -11.99 1.29
N LEU A 18 5.92 -12.14 1.15
CA LEU A 18 6.57 -13.44 1.04
C LEU A 18 6.62 -14.20 2.39
N VAL A 19 6.74 -13.47 3.50
CA VAL A 19 6.89 -14.07 4.84
C VAL A 19 5.55 -14.32 5.53
N ALA A 20 4.52 -13.52 5.23
CA ALA A 20 3.18 -13.65 5.84
C ALA A 20 2.55 -15.07 5.72
N PRO A 21 2.66 -15.80 4.59
CA PRO A 21 2.08 -17.14 4.45
C PRO A 21 2.80 -18.20 5.27
N ALA A 22 4.13 -18.07 5.43
CA ALA A 22 4.94 -19.02 6.19
C ALA A 22 4.60 -19.00 7.68
N ALA A 23 4.24 -17.83 8.22
CA ALA A 23 3.76 -17.70 9.60
C ALA A 23 2.38 -18.34 9.83
N ALA A 24 1.59 -18.57 8.76
CA ALA A 24 0.23 -19.12 8.84
C ALA A 24 0.18 -20.66 8.90
N MET A 25 1.31 -21.34 8.77
CA MET A 25 1.42 -22.80 8.88
C MET A 25 1.59 -23.22 10.34
N ALA A 26 0.56 -23.07 11.16
CA ALA A 26 0.56 -23.55 12.53
C ALA A 26 0.37 -25.07 12.57
N ALA A 27 1.09 -25.74 13.48
CA ALA A 27 1.18 -27.20 13.62
C ALA A 27 -0.17 -27.92 13.90
N ASP A 28 -1.21 -27.17 14.29
CA ASP A 28 -2.52 -27.71 14.70
C ASP A 28 -3.67 -27.40 13.72
N GLY A 29 -3.38 -26.88 12.52
CA GLY A 29 -4.41 -26.55 11.52
C GLY A 29 -5.33 -25.36 11.87
N VAL A 30 -5.10 -24.72 13.01
CA VAL A 30 -5.68 -23.43 13.40
C VAL A 30 -4.77 -22.32 12.90
N GLY A 31 -5.29 -21.40 12.06
CA GLY A 31 -4.50 -20.26 11.56
C GLY A 31 -3.95 -19.38 12.70
N THR A 32 -3.05 -18.45 12.40
CA THR A 32 -2.41 -17.56 13.40
C THR A 32 -3.37 -16.77 14.28
N ALA A 33 -4.61 -16.58 13.82
CA ALA A 33 -5.69 -15.91 14.55
C ALA A 33 -6.48 -16.84 15.49
N GLY A 34 -6.11 -18.13 15.58
CA GLY A 34 -6.87 -19.13 16.32
C GLY A 34 -8.16 -19.54 15.60
N ARG A 35 -9.13 -20.06 16.37
CA ARG A 35 -10.45 -20.43 15.84
C ARG A 35 -11.25 -19.17 15.57
N VAL A 36 -11.68 -19.01 14.33
CA VAL A 36 -12.33 -17.79 13.89
C VAL A 36 -13.82 -17.84 14.24
N ASP A 37 -14.30 -16.81 14.95
CA ASP A 37 -15.72 -16.60 15.23
C ASP A 37 -16.37 -15.67 14.20
N ASP A 38 -17.69 -15.76 14.04
CA ASP A 38 -18.48 -14.95 13.08
C ASP A 38 -18.23 -13.43 13.20
N ARG A 39 -18.11 -12.96 14.44
CA ARG A 39 -17.78 -11.56 14.76
C ARG A 39 -16.41 -11.16 14.18
N TYR A 40 -15.41 -12.03 14.29
CA TYR A 40 -14.05 -11.75 13.84
C TYR A 40 -14.00 -11.59 12.31
N ILE A 41 -14.67 -12.49 11.58
CA ILE A 41 -14.77 -12.45 10.12
C ILE A 41 -15.48 -11.18 9.68
N THR A 42 -16.59 -10.85 10.32
CA THR A 42 -17.38 -9.67 9.98
C THR A 42 -16.58 -8.38 10.11
N PHE A 43 -15.88 -8.18 11.24
CA PHE A 43 -15.02 -7.00 11.42
C PHE A 43 -13.83 -6.98 10.45
N PHE A 44 -13.25 -8.13 10.15
CA PHE A 44 -12.18 -8.23 9.17
C PHE A 44 -12.66 -7.78 7.77
N CYS A 45 -13.83 -8.26 7.33
CA CYS A 45 -14.43 -7.85 6.05
C CYS A 45 -14.69 -6.34 5.98
N PHE A 46 -15.24 -5.73 7.05
CA PHE A 46 -15.38 -4.27 7.12
C PHE A 46 -14.03 -3.55 7.04
N GLY A 47 -13.01 -4.09 7.69
CA GLY A 47 -11.64 -3.58 7.61
C GLY A 47 -11.09 -3.60 6.19
N VAL A 48 -11.26 -4.69 5.44
CA VAL A 48 -10.83 -4.80 4.04
C VAL A 48 -11.55 -3.79 3.15
N ILE A 49 -12.87 -3.62 3.32
CA ILE A 49 -13.66 -2.63 2.56
C ILE A 49 -13.14 -1.22 2.83
N ALA A 50 -12.98 -0.85 4.10
CA ALA A 50 -12.47 0.47 4.49
C ALA A 50 -11.03 0.70 4.00
N PHE A 51 -10.18 -0.32 4.08
CA PHE A 51 -8.80 -0.26 3.61
C PHE A 51 -8.72 0.09 2.12
N PHE A 52 -9.48 -0.60 1.26
CA PHE A 52 -9.46 -0.31 -0.17
C PHE A 52 -10.01 1.07 -0.49
N ALA A 53 -11.08 1.51 0.17
CA ALA A 53 -11.61 2.87 0.01
C ALA A 53 -10.53 3.92 0.34
N ILE A 54 -9.90 3.80 1.50
CA ILE A 54 -8.85 4.73 1.94
C ILE A 54 -7.63 4.67 1.01
N LEU A 55 -7.18 3.46 0.65
CA LEU A 55 -6.01 3.27 -0.21
C LEU A 55 -6.22 3.94 -1.57
N VAL A 56 -7.35 3.71 -2.23
CA VAL A 56 -7.65 4.30 -3.54
C VAL A 56 -7.73 5.82 -3.45
N THR A 57 -8.38 6.35 -2.41
CA THR A 57 -8.45 7.81 -2.18
C THR A 57 -7.06 8.41 -1.98
N VAL A 58 -6.24 7.83 -1.11
CA VAL A 58 -4.89 8.33 -0.82
C VAL A 58 -4.00 8.26 -2.06
N LEU A 59 -4.02 7.14 -2.79
CA LEU A 59 -3.22 7.00 -4.01
C LEU A 59 -3.65 8.00 -5.09
N SER A 60 -4.96 8.27 -5.23
CA SER A 60 -5.46 9.27 -6.17
C SER A 60 -4.99 10.68 -5.81
N LEU A 61 -5.03 11.04 -4.52
CA LEU A 61 -4.52 12.33 -4.04
C LEU A 61 -3.00 12.46 -4.26
N ILE A 62 -2.25 11.39 -4.00
CA ILE A 62 -0.80 11.38 -4.21
C ILE A 62 -0.47 11.55 -5.70
N GLN A 63 -1.18 10.85 -6.60
CA GLN A 63 -1.01 10.99 -8.04
C GLN A 63 -1.22 12.45 -8.48
N GLY A 64 -2.35 13.06 -8.09
CA GLY A 64 -2.63 14.46 -8.44
C GLY A 64 -1.58 15.45 -7.93
N ARG A 65 -1.06 15.23 -6.72
CA ARG A 65 0.03 16.06 -6.17
C ARG A 65 1.36 15.88 -6.92
N LEU A 66 1.65 14.68 -7.41
CA LEU A 66 2.88 14.39 -8.14
C LEU A 66 2.85 14.99 -9.55
N ASP A 67 1.70 14.95 -10.20
CA ASP A 67 1.50 15.52 -11.53
C ASP A 67 1.57 17.05 -11.49
N ALA A 68 0.94 17.69 -10.51
CA ALA A 68 1.08 19.14 -10.31
C ALA A 68 2.55 19.58 -10.16
N LYS A 69 3.37 18.78 -9.44
CA LYS A 69 4.81 19.06 -9.29
C LYS A 69 5.62 18.76 -10.54
N LYS A 70 5.18 17.84 -11.39
CA LYS A 70 5.81 17.58 -12.69
C LYS A 70 5.54 18.73 -13.66
N ASP A 71 4.30 19.20 -13.71
CA ASP A 71 3.88 20.28 -14.60
C ASP A 71 4.59 21.59 -14.28
N GLN A 72 4.70 21.94 -13.00
CA GLN A 72 5.48 23.11 -12.57
C GLN A 72 6.93 23.06 -13.07
N ARG A 73 7.60 21.91 -12.90
CA ARG A 73 8.98 21.74 -13.38
C ARG A 73 9.09 21.75 -14.90
N ARG A 74 8.06 21.29 -15.61
CA ARG A 74 8.03 21.31 -17.07
C ARG A 74 7.90 22.73 -17.59
N HIS A 75 6.98 23.51 -17.02
CA HIS A 75 6.79 24.91 -17.35
C HIS A 75 8.05 25.75 -17.10
N ASP A 76 8.72 25.53 -15.97
CA ASP A 76 9.98 26.22 -15.66
C ASP A 76 11.08 25.86 -16.67
N LEU A 77 11.18 24.58 -17.08
CA LEU A 77 12.15 24.13 -18.07
C LEU A 77 11.88 24.75 -19.46
N ASP A 78 10.62 24.78 -19.89
CA ASP A 78 10.23 25.37 -21.18
C ASP A 78 10.52 26.89 -21.20
N ARG A 79 10.40 27.58 -20.07
CA ARG A 79 10.78 29.01 -19.93
C ARG A 79 12.27 29.26 -20.10
N PHE A 80 13.14 28.34 -19.66
CA PHE A 80 14.60 28.48 -19.79
C PHE A 80 15.13 28.01 -21.16
N ASN A 81 14.34 27.27 -21.92
CA ASN A 81 14.69 26.77 -23.25
C ASN A 81 14.14 27.66 -24.40
N SER A 82 13.46 28.76 -24.06
CA SER A 82 13.05 29.85 -24.94
C SER A 82 14.00 31.05 -24.80
#